data_AF-A0A0K0D8W6-F1
#
_entry.id   AF-A0A0K0D8W6-F1
#
_cell.length_a   1.000
_cell.length_b   1.000
_cell.length_c   1.000
_cell.angle_alpha   90.00
_cell.angle_beta   90.00
_cell.angle_gamma   90.00
#
_symmetry.space_group_name_H-M   'P 1'
#
loop_
_entity.id
_entity.type
_entity.pdbx_description
1 polymer ?
#
loop_
_entity_poly.entity_id
_entity_poly.type
_entity_poly.pdbx_seq_one_letter_code
_entity_poly.pdbx_strand_id
1 'polypeptide(L)' 'LVGMLIRARKYGLVDFDGEMLYQRQDDEKIIKLLMPIAEIRQRMQASGDPKNCVVILSK' A
#
# COMPACT_ATOMS: atom_id res chain seq x y z
N LEU A 1 7.70 -1.85 -8.60
CA LEU A 1 7.71 -2.11 -7.13
C LEU A 1 7.44 -0.83 -6.33
N VAL A 2 8.29 0.20 -6.39
CA VAL A 2 8.08 1.47 -5.65
C VAL A 2 6.68 2.07 -5.85
N GLY A 3 6.19 2.13 -7.09
CA GLY A 3 4.85 2.65 -7.38
C GLY A 3 3.69 1.88 -6.71
N MET A 4 3.86 0.59 -6.42
CA MET A 4 2.86 -0.20 -5.67
C MET A 4 2.84 0.22 -4.20
N LEU A 5 4.00 0.46 -3.59
CA LEU A 5 4.11 0.90 -2.20
C LEU A 5 3.57 2.32 -2.01
N ILE A 6 3.84 3.22 -2.96
CA ILE A 6 3.26 4.58 -2.95
C ILE A 6 1.73 4.50 -3.01
N ARG A 7 1.18 3.63 -3.87
CA ARG A 7 -0.27 3.42 -3.96
C ARG A 7 -0.85 2.83 -2.68
N ALA A 8 -0.18 1.83 -2.09
CA ALA A 8 -0.59 1.24 -0.81
C ALA A 8 -0.58 2.27 0.33
N ARG A 9 0.39 3.19 0.34
CA ARG A 9 0.45 4.33 1.28
C ARG A 9 -0.70 5.31 1.09
N LYS A 10 -1.07 5.62 -0.16
CA LYS A 10 -2.25 6.46 -0.48
C LYS A 10 -3.54 5.87 0.10
N TYR A 11 -3.63 4.54 0.18
CA TYR A 11 -4.77 3.83 0.75
C TYR A 11 -4.66 3.58 2.26
N GLY A 12 -3.60 4.05 2.92
CA GLY A 12 -3.38 3.85 4.36
C GLY A 12 -3.10 2.40 4.76
N LEU A 13 -2.56 1.58 3.85
CA LEU A 13 -2.21 0.18 4.14
C LEU A 13 -0.81 0.04 4.72
N VAL A 14 0.12 0.86 4.24
CA VAL A 14 1.54 0.83 4.60
C VAL A 14 2.05 2.23 4.91
N ASP A 15 3.10 2.28 5.70
CA ASP A 15 3.90 3.49 5.90
C ASP A 15 5.40 3.16 5.89
N PHE A 16 6.20 4.14 5.50
CA PHE A 16 7.66 4.05 5.44
C PHE A 16 8.26 5.44 5.68
N ASP A 17 9.51 5.46 6.14
CA ASP A 17 10.16 6.69 6.55
C ASP A 17 10.54 7.58 5.34
N GLY A 18 10.26 8.88 5.47
CA GLY A 18 10.38 9.89 4.40
C GLY A 18 9.21 9.91 3.40
N GLU A 19 9.36 10.69 2.34
CA GLU A 19 8.32 10.87 1.30
C GLU A 19 8.40 9.83 0.17
N MET A 20 9.62 9.38 -0.16
CA MET A 20 9.91 8.50 -1.29
C MET A 20 10.86 7.37 -0.91
N LEU A 21 10.87 6.31 -1.74
CA LEU A 21 11.83 5.21 -1.69
C LEU A 21 12.75 5.28 -2.89
N TYR A 22 14.05 5.40 -2.63
CA TYR A 22 15.09 5.43 -3.67
C TYR A 22 15.71 4.05 -3.83
N GLN A 23 15.62 3.48 -5.05
CA GLN A 23 16.20 2.18 -5.35
C GLN A 23 17.71 2.17 -5.08
N ARG A 24 18.23 1.09 -4.50
CA ARG A 24 19.65 0.91 -4.13
C ARG A 24 20.16 1.83 -3.02
N GLN A 25 19.30 2.65 -2.43
CA GLN A 25 19.64 3.51 -1.28
C GLN A 25 18.80 3.13 -0.07
N ASP A 26 17.51 2.85 -0.28
CA ASP A 26 16.54 2.59 0.77
C ASP A 26 16.21 1.10 0.93
N ASP A 27 17.14 0.21 0.56
CA ASP A 27 16.89 -1.24 0.53
C ASP A 27 16.60 -1.82 1.93
N GLU A 28 17.07 -1.15 2.99
CA GLU A 28 16.86 -1.54 4.39
C GLU A 28 15.73 -0.76 5.09
N LYS A 29 15.03 0.14 4.38
CA LYS A 29 13.92 0.88 5.01
C LYS A 29 12.77 -0.05 5.35
N ILE A 30 12.32 0.04 6.60
CA ILE A 30 11.18 -0.74 7.09
C ILE A 30 9.90 -0.20 6.47
N ILE A 31 9.17 -1.09 5.79
CA ILE A 31 7.80 -0.85 5.34
C ILE A 31 6.87 -1.46 6.40
N LYS A 32 6.14 -0.60 7.11
CA LYS A 32 5.23 -1.00 8.18
C LYS A 32 3.83 -1.20 7.61
N LEU A 33 3.19 -2.33 7.91
CA LEU A 33 1.75 -2.50 7.71
C LEU A 33 1.00 -1.75 8.82
N LEU A 34 0.03 -0.93 8.44
CA LEU A 34 -0.76 -0.13 9.39
C LEU A 34 -1.94 -0.91 10.01
N MET A 35 -2.25 -2.08 9.45
CA MET A 35 -3.33 -2.95 9.95
C MET A 35 -3.03 -4.42 9.64
N PRO A 36 -3.63 -5.37 10.38
CA PRO A 36 -3.47 -6.79 10.12
C PRO A 36 -3.99 -7.20 8.74
N ILE A 37 -3.38 -8.23 8.14
CA ILE A 37 -3.79 -8.75 6.82
C ILE A 37 -5.27 -9.17 6.79
N ALA A 38 -5.78 -9.73 7.89
CA ALA A 38 -7.19 -10.12 8.00
C ALA A 38 -8.14 -8.95 7.75
N GLU A 39 -7.79 -7.77 8.28
CA GLU A 39 -8.57 -6.55 8.14
C GLU A 39 -8.48 -5.97 6.72
N ILE A 40 -7.29 -5.99 6.11
CA ILE A 40 -7.09 -5.56 4.71
C ILE A 40 -8.01 -6.35 3.77
N ARG A 41 -8.12 -7.66 3.97
CA ARG A 41 -8.95 -8.55 3.15
C ARG A 41 -10.45 -8.30 3.28
N GLN A 42 -10.89 -7.75 4.41
CA GLN A 42 -12.28 -7.35 4.61
C GLN A 42 -12.56 -5.96 4.00
N ARG A 43 -11.58 -5.06 4.05
CA ARG A 43 -11.73 -3.66 3.60
C ARG A 43 -11.51 -3.47 2.11
N MET A 44 -10.81 -4.38 1.42
CA MET A 44 -10.42 -4.19 0.03
C MET A 44 -10.78 -5.36 -0.88
N GLN A 45 -11.24 -5.03 -2.08
CA GLN A 45 -11.52 -5.99 -3.15
C GLN A 45 -10.92 -5.53 -4.48
N ALA A 46 -10.54 -6.48 -5.33
CA ALA A 46 -10.13 -6.16 -6.70
C ALA A 46 -11.33 -5.60 -7.49
N SER A 47 -11.14 -4.45 -8.11
CA SER A 47 -12.17 -3.74 -8.88
C SER A 47 -12.40 -4.33 -10.28
N GLY A 48 -11.37 -4.96 -10.86
CA GLY A 48 -11.37 -5.35 -12.27
C GLY A 48 -11.09 -4.19 -13.25
N ASP A 49 -11.11 -2.93 -12.79
CA ASP A 49 -10.71 -1.75 -13.58
C ASP A 49 -9.16 -1.64 -13.68
N PRO A 50 -8.57 -1.58 -14.90
CA PRO A 50 -7.13 -1.36 -15.08
C PRO A 50 -6.62 -0.04 -14.48
N LYS A 51 -7.47 0.99 -14.34
CA LYS A 51 -7.10 2.29 -13.75
C LYS A 51 -7.21 2.27 -12.23
N ASN A 52 -8.33 1.78 -11.71
CA ASN A 52 -8.61 1.70 -10.28
C ASN A 52 -8.72 0.24 -9.83
N CYS A 53 -7.59 -0.46 -9.74
CA CYS A 53 -7.57 -1.91 -9.54
C CYS A 53 -8.13 -2.40 -8.19
N VAL A 54 -8.40 -1.50 -7.23
CA VAL A 54 -8.87 -1.82 -5.88
C VAL A 54 -10.04 -0.92 -5.49
N VAL A 55 -11.04 -1.53 -4.84
CA VAL A 55 -12.21 -0.87 -4.23
C VAL A 55 -12.09 -0.97 -2.72
N ILE A 56 -12.38 0.13 -2.03
CA ILE A 56 -12.48 0.17 -0.57
C ILE A 56 -13.94 -0.06 -0.20
N LEU A 57 -14.21 -1.17 0.49
CA LEU A 57 -15.56 -1.60 0.84
C LEU A 57 -16.11 -0.87 2.07
N SER A 58 -15.25 -0.42 3.00
CA SER A 58 -15.64 0.32 4.20
C SER A 58 -14.42 1.02 4.86
N LYS A 59 -14.64 2.11 5.58
CA LYS A 59 -13.61 2.92 6.27
C LYS A 59 -13.62 2.68 7.77
#